data_AF-A8ULV7-F1
#
_entry.id   AF-A8ULV7-F1
#
_cell.length_a   1.000
_cell.length_b   1.000
_cell.length_c   1.000
_cell.angle_alpha   90.00
_cell.angle_beta   90.00
_cell.angle_gamma   90.00
#
_symmetry.space_group_name_H-M   'P 1'
#
loop_
_entity.id
_entity.type
_entity.pdbx_description
1 polymer ?
#
loop_
_entity_poly.entity_id
_entity_poly.type
_entity_poly.pdbx_seq_one_letter_code
_entity_poly.pdbx_strand_id
1 'polypeptide(L)'
;MPNGGSDCCGTCWFNSKNDGEPGYHGSNREGVVTCQIRDLEIEDPFYTYCINHPHHNPNRLETPLGPVYSGENRKILVESPDTEETRDSLLALLLEIEEIPKDEYPAGRALDEEVITQVGKLEEKRAIPSLKRIVNFDPLSQPKGKNPFNRNRIITVGIAIETLAKLSKNEAMSEIEQLIKLGIQTLDFKNYDPKEDKLAPIRYHAARGLKYCSDDKSIDLLKLGMRDPHQEIKAFSKDILEKKIGSIEVSKIEQEIELEQVSNNSNNGAESNNKWWEFWKKNN
;
A
#
# COMPACT_ATOMS: atom_id res chain seq x y z
N MET A 1 20.17 15.71 -24.59
CA MET A 1 19.11 16.22 -23.69
C MET A 1 19.20 15.43 -22.41
N PRO A 2 19.08 16.03 -21.21
CA PRO A 2 19.04 15.22 -19.99
C PRO A 2 17.82 14.31 -20.08
N ASN A 3 18.03 12.99 -20.01
CA ASN A 3 16.97 11.97 -20.09
C ASN A 3 16.32 11.72 -18.72
N GLY A 4 16.55 12.59 -17.73
CA GLY A 4 15.83 12.60 -16.47
C GLY A 4 14.56 13.42 -16.62
N GLY A 5 13.39 12.82 -16.37
CA GLY A 5 12.09 13.46 -16.57
C GLY A 5 11.93 14.79 -15.82
N SER A 6 10.80 15.47 -16.04
CA SER A 6 10.50 16.79 -15.44
C SER A 6 10.33 16.80 -13.91
N ASP A 7 10.47 15.65 -13.26
CA ASP A 7 10.21 15.41 -11.84
C ASP A 7 11.52 15.15 -11.07
N CYS A 8 12.57 15.91 -11.36
CA CYS A 8 13.91 15.71 -10.79
C CYS A 8 14.36 16.88 -9.91
N CYS A 9 15.39 16.66 -9.11
CA CYS A 9 15.96 17.71 -8.25
C CYS A 9 16.47 18.93 -9.04
N GLY A 10 16.81 18.78 -10.32
CA GLY A 10 17.19 19.88 -11.21
C GLY A 10 16.07 20.90 -11.43
N THR A 11 14.81 20.47 -11.32
CA THR A 11 13.61 21.31 -11.49
C THR A 11 12.87 21.59 -10.18
N CYS A 12 13.41 21.15 -9.04
CA CYS A 12 12.79 21.32 -7.73
C CYS A 12 13.02 22.74 -7.18
N TRP A 13 12.03 23.33 -6.51
CA TRP A 13 12.20 24.62 -5.80
C TRP A 13 13.14 24.53 -4.59
N PHE A 14 13.42 23.33 -4.06
CA PHE A 14 14.35 23.13 -2.94
C PHE A 14 15.81 22.99 -3.40
N ASN A 15 16.03 23.03 -4.71
CA ASN A 15 17.38 23.12 -5.26
C ASN A 15 17.93 24.53 -5.00
N SER A 16 19.08 24.61 -4.36
CA SER A 16 19.71 25.88 -3.99
C SER A 16 20.01 26.81 -5.17
N LYS A 17 20.06 26.30 -6.41
CA LYS A 17 20.24 27.11 -7.62
C LYS A 17 18.94 27.66 -8.20
N ASN A 18 17.79 27.15 -7.78
CA ASN A 18 16.49 27.50 -8.36
C ASN A 18 15.76 28.64 -7.62
N ASP A 19 16.36 29.23 -6.59
CA ASP A 19 15.83 30.39 -5.83
C ASP A 19 14.38 30.22 -5.33
N GLY A 20 13.95 28.98 -5.04
CA GLY A 20 12.60 28.70 -4.57
C GLY A 20 11.54 28.56 -5.67
N GLU A 21 11.93 28.60 -6.95
CA GLU A 21 11.03 28.44 -8.10
C GLU A 21 11.17 27.05 -8.75
N PRO A 22 10.07 26.39 -9.15
CA PRO A 22 10.16 25.13 -9.88
C PRO A 22 10.57 25.36 -11.34
N GLY A 23 11.29 24.41 -11.94
CA GLY A 23 11.73 24.47 -13.34
C GLY A 23 13.23 24.71 -13.51
N TYR A 24 13.65 25.11 -14.71
CA TYR A 24 15.07 25.13 -15.11
C TYR A 24 15.84 26.42 -14.71
N HIS A 25 15.30 27.22 -13.80
CA HIS A 25 15.77 28.59 -13.48
C HIS A 25 17.24 28.66 -13.06
N GLY A 26 17.76 27.61 -12.39
CA GLY A 26 19.13 27.51 -11.92
C GLY A 26 20.06 26.61 -12.75
N SER A 27 19.54 25.97 -13.80
CA SER A 27 20.21 24.84 -14.46
C SER A 27 21.59 25.17 -15.07
N ASN A 28 21.79 26.41 -15.51
CA ASN A 28 23.05 26.87 -16.11
C ASN A 28 23.99 27.58 -15.12
N ARG A 29 23.60 27.72 -13.84
CA ARG A 29 24.43 28.41 -12.84
C ARG A 29 25.57 27.50 -12.40
N GLU A 30 26.77 28.05 -12.31
CA GLU A 30 27.95 27.33 -11.79
C GLU A 30 27.82 27.03 -10.28
N GLY A 31 28.66 26.13 -9.77
CA GLY A 31 28.73 25.76 -8.36
C GLY A 31 28.05 24.43 -8.01
N VAL A 32 28.04 24.09 -6.72
CA VAL A 32 27.44 22.86 -6.19
C VAL A 32 25.93 23.01 -6.08
N VAL A 33 25.17 21.97 -6.41
CA VAL A 33 23.73 21.91 -6.14
C VAL A 33 23.50 21.29 -4.78
N THR A 34 22.70 21.94 -3.94
CA THR A 34 22.32 21.41 -2.62
C THR A 34 20.80 21.42 -2.46
N CYS A 35 20.26 20.39 -1.79
CA CYS A 35 18.86 20.34 -1.38
C CYS A 35 18.68 21.08 -0.04
N GLN A 36 17.89 22.14 -0.06
CA GLN A 36 17.71 23.02 1.11
C GLN A 36 17.02 22.34 2.30
N ILE A 37 16.12 21.38 2.06
CA ILE A 37 15.37 20.68 3.13
C ILE A 37 16.05 19.41 3.65
N ARG A 38 17.18 19.01 3.04
CA ARG A 38 17.91 17.80 3.40
C ARG A 38 19.40 18.02 3.67
N ASP A 39 19.87 19.24 3.47
CA ASP A 39 21.30 19.60 3.52
C ASP A 39 22.16 18.59 2.73
N LEU A 40 21.73 18.27 1.51
CA LEU A 40 22.31 17.23 0.67
C LEU A 40 22.92 17.83 -0.58
N GLU A 41 24.22 17.63 -0.78
CA GLU A 41 24.88 17.87 -2.07
C GLU A 41 24.40 16.86 -3.12
N ILE A 42 24.02 17.35 -4.30
CA ILE A 42 23.47 16.56 -5.39
C ILE A 42 24.40 16.64 -6.60
N GLU A 43 25.10 15.55 -6.87
CA GLU A 43 26.03 15.44 -8.00
C GLU A 43 25.32 15.56 -9.35
N ASP A 44 24.24 14.78 -9.55
CA ASP A 44 23.44 14.80 -10.77
C ASP A 44 21.98 15.16 -10.49
N PRO A 45 21.63 16.46 -10.48
CA PRO A 45 20.30 16.91 -10.11
C PRO A 45 19.23 16.48 -11.12
N PHE A 46 19.58 16.24 -12.38
CA PHE A 46 18.63 15.77 -13.38
C PHE A 46 18.35 14.27 -13.29
N TYR A 47 19.19 13.51 -12.58
CA TYR A 47 18.96 12.08 -12.30
C TYR A 47 18.75 11.78 -10.81
N THR A 48 18.35 12.79 -10.03
CA THR A 48 18.03 12.65 -8.60
C THR A 48 16.55 12.99 -8.35
N TYR A 49 15.86 12.20 -7.53
CA TYR A 49 14.39 12.22 -7.37
C TYR A 49 13.97 12.04 -5.91
N CYS A 50 12.91 12.71 -5.48
CA CYS A 50 12.24 12.45 -4.19
C CYS A 50 10.79 12.93 -4.22
N ILE A 51 9.99 12.53 -3.24
CA ILE A 51 8.57 12.91 -3.16
C ILE A 51 8.36 14.40 -2.83
N ASN A 52 9.40 15.11 -2.36
CA ASN A 52 9.31 16.53 -2.07
C ASN A 52 9.28 17.42 -3.32
N HIS A 53 9.43 16.86 -4.52
CA HIS A 53 9.38 17.61 -5.77
C HIS A 53 7.98 18.26 -5.98
N PRO A 54 7.91 19.48 -6.57
CA PRO A 54 6.67 20.19 -6.87
C PRO A 54 5.53 19.40 -7.51
N HIS A 55 5.85 18.40 -8.34
CA HIS A 55 4.84 17.56 -8.98
C HIS A 55 4.09 16.63 -8.03
N HIS A 56 4.65 16.38 -6.85
CA HIS A 56 4.11 15.51 -5.81
C HIS A 56 3.69 16.29 -4.56
N ASN A 57 4.37 17.41 -4.32
CA ASN A 57 4.22 18.22 -3.12
C ASN A 57 3.83 19.66 -3.50
N PRO A 58 2.67 19.91 -4.14
CA PRO A 58 2.31 21.25 -4.65
C PRO A 58 2.24 22.33 -3.56
N ASN A 59 2.07 21.93 -2.29
CA ASN A 59 2.01 22.83 -1.15
C ASN A 59 3.38 23.16 -0.56
N ARG A 60 4.48 22.71 -1.18
CA ARG A 60 5.86 23.00 -0.74
C ARG A 60 6.10 22.61 0.72
N LEU A 61 5.63 21.43 1.13
CA LEU A 61 5.98 20.86 2.43
C LEU A 61 7.50 20.75 2.56
N GLU A 62 8.06 21.39 3.58
CA GLU A 62 9.50 21.40 3.84
C GLU A 62 9.98 20.13 4.57
N THR A 63 9.04 19.38 5.17
CA THR A 63 9.32 18.09 5.79
C THR A 63 10.03 17.16 4.81
N PRO A 64 11.23 16.63 5.12
CA PRO A 64 11.88 15.66 4.25
C PRO A 64 11.08 14.34 4.28
N LEU A 65 10.40 14.06 3.16
CA LEU A 65 9.52 12.89 3.00
C LEU A 65 10.19 11.82 2.14
N GLY A 66 10.22 10.58 2.64
CA GLY A 66 10.81 9.44 1.96
C GLY A 66 12.32 9.55 1.65
N PRO A 67 12.89 8.54 0.99
CA PRO A 67 14.27 8.57 0.54
C PRO A 67 14.47 9.46 -0.70
N VAL A 68 15.72 9.87 -0.89
CA VAL A 68 16.23 10.43 -2.15
C VAL A 68 16.77 9.30 -3.00
N TYR A 69 16.40 9.28 -4.27
CA TYR A 69 16.85 8.29 -5.25
C TYR A 69 17.78 8.92 -6.29
N SER A 70 18.76 8.17 -6.77
CA SER A 70 19.70 8.62 -7.81
C SER A 70 19.88 7.58 -8.92
N GLY A 71 20.18 8.09 -10.12
CA GLY A 71 20.47 7.32 -11.34
C GLY A 71 19.23 6.74 -12.02
N GLU A 72 19.44 6.15 -13.19
CA GLU A 72 18.37 5.55 -14.02
C GLU A 72 17.61 4.44 -13.28
N ASN A 73 18.33 3.66 -12.47
CA ASN A 73 17.77 2.56 -11.68
C ASN A 73 17.13 3.03 -10.36
N ARG A 74 17.09 4.34 -10.07
CA ARG A 74 16.54 4.93 -8.83
C ARG A 74 17.03 4.21 -7.58
N LYS A 75 18.35 4.11 -7.43
CA LYS A 75 18.94 3.57 -6.19
C LYS A 75 18.73 4.57 -5.07
N ILE A 76 18.47 4.09 -3.86
CA ILE A 76 18.41 4.97 -2.68
C ILE A 76 19.80 5.59 -2.50
N LEU A 77 19.84 6.92 -2.57
CA LEU A 77 21.03 7.73 -2.31
C LEU A 77 21.13 8.08 -0.82
N VAL A 78 20.03 8.60 -0.26
CA VAL A 78 19.93 8.98 1.16
C VAL A 78 18.54 8.63 1.67
N GLU A 79 18.46 8.09 2.88
CA GLU A 79 17.21 7.79 3.56
C GLU A 79 16.56 9.06 4.12
N SER A 80 15.27 8.98 4.43
CA SER A 80 14.63 10.09 5.14
C SER A 80 15.25 10.27 6.53
N PRO A 81 15.51 11.51 6.98
CA PRO A 81 16.12 11.72 8.29
C PRO A 81 15.19 11.27 9.42
N ASP A 82 15.79 10.69 10.45
CA ASP A 82 15.10 10.34 11.70
C ASP A 82 15.42 11.41 12.75
N THR A 83 14.72 12.53 12.68
CA THR A 83 14.80 13.64 13.64
C THR A 83 13.46 13.86 14.31
N GLU A 84 13.44 14.42 15.52
CA GLU A 84 12.19 14.74 16.24
C GLU A 84 11.33 15.72 15.43
N GLU A 85 11.94 16.71 14.80
CA GLU A 85 11.26 17.64 13.89
C GLU A 85 10.56 16.90 12.74
N THR A 86 11.25 15.95 12.09
CA THR A 86 10.66 15.13 11.02
C THR A 86 9.49 14.30 11.55
N ARG A 87 9.64 13.69 12.73
CA ARG A 87 8.59 12.89 13.39
C ARG A 87 7.36 13.75 13.69
N ASP A 88 7.53 14.92 14.29
CA ASP A 88 6.44 15.83 14.62
C ASP A 88 5.72 16.33 13.36
N SER A 89 6.47 16.67 12.31
CA SER A 89 5.91 17.02 11.03
C SER A 89 5.12 15.88 10.39
N LEU A 90 5.60 14.64 10.46
CA LEU A 90 4.86 13.47 9.96
C LEU A 90 3.55 13.24 10.73
N LEU A 91 3.55 13.45 12.05
CA LEU A 91 2.33 13.35 12.87
C LEU A 91 1.31 14.43 12.48
N ALA A 92 1.76 15.66 12.23
CA ALA A 92 0.89 16.72 11.73
C ALA A 92 0.29 16.35 10.37
N LEU A 93 1.12 15.88 9.43
CA LEU A 93 0.65 15.45 8.10
C LEU A 93 -0.34 14.29 8.18
N LEU A 94 -0.10 13.29 9.05
CA LEU A 94 -1.05 12.19 9.26
C LEU A 94 -2.43 12.65 9.73
N LEU A 95 -2.51 13.72 10.52
CA LEU A 95 -3.78 14.29 10.98
C LEU A 95 -4.55 14.97 9.85
N GLU A 96 -3.84 15.55 8.88
CA GLU A 96 -4.40 16.22 7.71
C GLU A 96 -4.89 15.26 6.62
N ILE A 97 -4.56 13.97 6.69
CA ILE A 97 -5.09 12.96 5.77
C ILE A 97 -6.61 12.84 5.97
N GLU A 98 -7.37 13.15 4.93
CA GLU A 98 -8.84 13.13 4.92
C GLU A 98 -9.39 11.86 4.24
N GLU A 99 -10.62 11.47 4.56
CA GLU A 99 -11.26 10.30 3.94
C GLU A 99 -11.46 10.48 2.43
N ILE A 100 -11.89 11.66 1.99
CA ILE A 100 -11.97 12.00 0.57
C ILE A 100 -10.57 12.47 0.14
N PRO A 101 -9.88 11.76 -0.78
CA PRO A 101 -8.56 12.20 -1.24
C PRO A 101 -8.63 13.52 -1.99
N LYS A 102 -7.56 14.30 -1.92
CA LYS A 102 -7.37 15.53 -2.70
C LYS A 102 -6.95 15.16 -4.12
N ASP A 103 -7.34 15.99 -5.09
CA ASP A 103 -6.86 15.86 -6.46
C ASP A 103 -5.39 16.25 -6.53
N GLU A 104 -4.54 15.29 -6.87
CA GLU A 104 -3.11 15.51 -7.07
C GLU A 104 -2.79 15.42 -8.57
N TYR A 105 -2.43 16.55 -9.15
CA TYR A 105 -1.94 16.68 -10.53
C TYR A 105 -0.51 17.24 -10.50
N PRO A 106 0.42 16.84 -11.40
CA PRO A 106 0.26 15.95 -12.57
C PRO A 106 0.57 14.47 -12.34
N ALA A 107 1.25 14.11 -11.26
CA ALA A 107 1.69 12.74 -11.03
C ALA A 107 1.17 12.31 -9.67
N GLY A 108 0.06 11.57 -9.66
CA GLY A 108 -0.62 11.03 -8.47
C GLY A 108 0.20 10.01 -7.66
N ARG A 109 1.45 10.37 -7.31
CA ARG A 109 2.21 9.67 -6.28
C ARG A 109 1.79 10.18 -4.93
N ALA A 110 1.70 9.23 -4.04
CA ALA A 110 0.71 9.24 -3.01
C ALA A 110 1.38 9.72 -1.71
N LEU A 111 1.38 11.05 -1.55
CA LEU A 111 2.06 11.74 -0.46
C LEU A 111 1.56 11.22 0.89
N ASP A 112 0.24 11.00 1.02
CA ASP A 112 -0.40 10.37 2.17
C ASP A 112 0.22 8.99 2.48
N GLU A 113 0.40 8.15 1.47
CA GLU A 113 0.98 6.81 1.58
C GLU A 113 2.47 6.85 1.94
N GLU A 114 3.22 7.82 1.44
CA GLU A 114 4.63 8.02 1.82
C GLU A 114 4.74 8.46 3.28
N VAL A 115 3.86 9.36 3.74
CA VAL A 115 3.77 9.76 5.15
C VAL A 115 3.51 8.54 6.04
N ILE A 116 2.52 7.71 5.68
CA ILE A 116 2.19 6.47 6.42
C ILE A 116 3.39 5.49 6.41
N THR A 117 4.02 5.31 5.25
CA THR A 117 5.18 4.41 5.11
C THR A 117 6.35 4.88 5.97
N GLN A 118 6.64 6.18 5.97
CA GLN A 118 7.73 6.77 6.73
C GLN A 118 7.50 6.67 8.23
N VAL A 119 6.30 6.94 8.76
CA VAL A 119 6.03 6.73 10.19
C VAL A 119 6.20 5.27 10.61
N GLY A 120 5.83 4.34 9.72
CA GLY A 120 6.07 2.91 9.94
C GLY A 120 7.55 2.56 9.96
N LYS A 121 8.34 3.16 9.06
CA LYS A 121 9.79 2.99 9.01
C LYS A 121 10.49 3.52 10.26
N LEU A 122 10.07 4.69 10.74
CA LEU A 122 10.59 5.35 11.95
C LEU A 122 10.05 4.76 13.27
N GLU A 123 9.14 3.79 13.19
CA GLU A 123 8.51 3.15 14.35
C GLU A 123 7.81 4.15 15.29
N GLU A 124 7.22 5.20 14.73
CA GLU A 124 6.64 6.32 15.48
C GLU A 124 5.28 5.94 16.12
N LYS A 125 5.31 5.51 17.38
CA LYS A 125 4.12 5.02 18.10
C LYS A 125 3.05 6.10 18.34
N ARG A 126 3.40 7.39 18.37
CA ARG A 126 2.41 8.49 18.48
C ARG A 126 1.44 8.49 17.30
N ALA A 127 1.78 7.86 16.17
CA ALA A 127 0.93 7.77 14.98
C ALA A 127 -0.27 6.81 15.11
N ILE A 128 -0.28 5.91 16.12
CA ILE A 128 -1.30 4.86 16.26
C ILE A 128 -2.75 5.39 16.20
N PRO A 129 -3.13 6.47 16.91
CA PRO A 129 -4.49 7.00 16.83
C PRO A 129 -4.88 7.46 15.42
N SER A 130 -3.98 8.14 14.72
CA SER A 130 -4.21 8.61 13.34
C SER A 130 -4.32 7.44 12.37
N LEU A 131 -3.48 6.40 12.53
CA LEU A 131 -3.55 5.19 11.71
C LEU A 131 -4.87 4.44 11.92
N LYS A 132 -5.34 4.31 13.17
CA LYS A 132 -6.66 3.74 13.48
C LYS A 132 -7.78 4.50 12.79
N ARG A 133 -7.72 5.84 12.76
CA ARG A 133 -8.68 6.65 12.01
C ARG A 133 -8.65 6.34 10.50
N ILE A 134 -7.46 6.34 9.89
CA ILE A 134 -7.29 6.14 8.43
C ILE A 134 -7.72 4.73 8.00
N VAL A 135 -7.44 3.71 8.81
CA VAL A 135 -7.87 2.32 8.56
C VAL A 135 -9.39 2.18 8.45
N ASN A 136 -10.15 3.11 9.04
CA ASN A 136 -11.61 3.12 9.02
C ASN A 136 -12.23 3.97 7.89
N PHE A 137 -11.42 4.57 7.02
CA PHE A 137 -11.95 5.27 5.84
C PHE A 137 -12.66 4.31 4.89
N ASP A 138 -13.70 4.78 4.20
CA ASP A 138 -14.27 4.07 3.05
C ASP A 138 -13.19 3.96 1.95
N PRO A 139 -12.73 2.75 1.61
CA PRO A 139 -11.68 2.58 0.63
C PRO A 139 -12.07 3.09 -0.77
N LEU A 140 -13.37 3.15 -1.06
CA LEU A 140 -13.91 3.59 -2.35
C LEU A 140 -14.18 5.10 -2.41
N SER A 141 -13.93 5.83 -1.32
CA SER A 141 -14.01 7.30 -1.29
C SER A 141 -13.09 7.92 -2.34
N GLN A 142 -13.63 8.86 -3.11
CA GLN A 142 -12.95 9.51 -4.23
C GLN A 142 -13.32 11.01 -4.32
N PRO A 143 -12.49 11.84 -4.98
CA PRO A 143 -12.75 13.27 -5.13
C PRO A 143 -14.04 13.51 -5.93
N LYS A 144 -14.72 14.63 -5.65
CA LYS A 144 -15.90 15.03 -6.44
C LYS A 144 -15.44 15.64 -7.76
N GLY A 145 -15.99 15.16 -8.88
CA GLY A 145 -15.75 15.73 -10.20
C GLY A 145 -14.86 14.85 -11.08
N LYS A 146 -13.99 15.47 -11.88
CA LYS A 146 -13.07 14.73 -12.75
C LYS A 146 -11.97 14.11 -11.88
N ASN A 147 -11.94 12.78 -11.81
CA ASN A 147 -10.89 12.01 -11.16
C ASN A 147 -9.99 11.33 -12.21
N PRO A 148 -9.16 12.09 -12.96
CA PRO A 148 -8.42 11.56 -14.11
C PRO A 148 -7.44 10.44 -13.74
N PHE A 149 -7.09 10.31 -12.46
CA PHE A 149 -6.16 9.31 -11.94
C PHE A 149 -6.84 8.22 -11.10
N ASN A 150 -8.17 8.17 -11.08
CA ASN A 150 -8.95 7.20 -10.30
C ASN A 150 -8.50 7.09 -8.83
N ARG A 151 -8.13 8.23 -8.22
CA ARG A 151 -7.73 8.32 -6.82
C ARG A 151 -8.85 7.82 -5.90
N ASN A 152 -8.47 6.94 -4.98
CA ASN A 152 -9.32 6.39 -3.94
C ASN A 152 -8.46 6.08 -2.69
N ARG A 153 -9.06 5.50 -1.64
CA ARG A 153 -8.38 5.18 -0.38
C ARG A 153 -7.93 3.73 -0.24
N ILE A 154 -8.03 2.90 -1.28
CA ILE A 154 -7.70 1.47 -1.21
C ILE A 154 -6.24 1.26 -0.77
N ILE A 155 -5.29 1.93 -1.43
CA ILE A 155 -3.87 1.79 -1.09
C ILE A 155 -3.56 2.47 0.24
N THR A 156 -4.14 3.65 0.51
CA THR A 156 -3.98 4.37 1.78
C THR A 156 -4.38 3.50 2.97
N VAL A 157 -5.58 2.89 2.93
CA VAL A 157 -6.11 2.00 3.97
C VAL A 157 -5.23 0.76 4.11
N GLY A 158 -4.81 0.15 3.00
CA GLY A 158 -3.90 -1.00 3.00
C GLY A 158 -2.58 -0.71 3.72
N ILE A 159 -1.87 0.34 3.31
CA ILE A 159 -0.58 0.70 3.95
C ILE A 159 -0.80 1.10 5.42
N ALA A 160 -1.91 1.77 5.75
CA ALA A 160 -2.24 2.11 7.13
C ALA A 160 -2.45 0.89 8.02
N ILE A 161 -3.13 -0.17 7.56
CA ILE A 161 -3.33 -1.39 8.38
C ILE A 161 -2.03 -2.16 8.58
N GLU A 162 -1.18 -2.29 7.55
CA GLU A 162 0.13 -2.94 7.71
C GLU A 162 1.01 -2.16 8.69
N THR A 163 0.99 -0.82 8.60
CA THR A 163 1.76 0.06 9.46
C THR A 163 1.24 0.03 10.90
N LEU A 164 -0.08 0.07 11.10
CA LEU A 164 -0.71 -0.08 12.41
C LEU A 164 -0.29 -1.39 13.06
N ALA A 165 -0.37 -2.52 12.33
CA ALA A 165 0.07 -3.82 12.81
C ALA A 165 1.57 -3.84 13.19
N LYS A 166 2.43 -3.15 12.42
CA LYS A 166 3.86 -3.02 12.77
C LYS A 166 4.05 -2.34 14.13
N LEU A 167 3.32 -1.25 14.38
CA LEU A 167 3.51 -0.41 15.57
C LEU A 167 2.81 -0.94 16.83
N SER A 168 1.63 -1.51 16.68
CA SER A 168 0.75 -1.93 17.78
C SER A 168 0.61 -3.46 17.91
N LYS A 169 1.17 -4.23 16.97
CA LYS A 169 1.19 -5.70 16.99
C LYS A 169 -0.22 -6.29 17.11
N ASN A 170 -0.49 -7.02 18.18
CA ASN A 170 -1.77 -7.70 18.41
C ASN A 170 -2.93 -6.72 18.65
N GLU A 171 -2.67 -5.45 18.98
CA GLU A 171 -3.72 -4.45 19.15
C GLU A 171 -4.41 -4.06 17.83
N ALA A 172 -3.82 -4.40 16.68
CA ALA A 172 -4.42 -4.18 15.36
C ALA A 172 -5.32 -5.34 14.87
N MET A 173 -5.47 -6.40 15.67
CA MET A 173 -6.08 -7.66 15.20
C MET A 173 -7.56 -7.52 14.82
N SER A 174 -8.30 -6.64 15.49
CA SER A 174 -9.70 -6.36 15.14
C SER A 174 -9.81 -5.79 13.73
N GLU A 175 -8.98 -4.81 13.42
CA GLU A 175 -8.94 -4.11 12.14
C GLU A 175 -8.44 -5.03 11.03
N ILE A 176 -7.40 -5.85 11.30
CA ILE A 176 -6.90 -6.84 10.34
C ILE A 176 -7.98 -7.86 10.01
N GLU A 177 -8.70 -8.39 11.01
CA GLU A 177 -9.76 -9.37 10.79
C GLU A 177 -10.87 -8.83 9.88
N GLN A 178 -11.27 -7.58 10.09
CA GLN A 178 -12.26 -6.93 9.24
C GLN A 178 -11.73 -6.79 7.81
N LEU A 179 -10.52 -6.26 7.64
CA LEU A 179 -9.98 -5.90 6.34
C LEU A 179 -9.54 -7.10 5.51
N ILE A 180 -9.03 -8.18 6.11
CA ILE A 180 -8.65 -9.40 5.37
C ILE A 180 -9.85 -10.15 4.79
N LYS A 181 -11.07 -9.88 5.29
CA LYS A 181 -12.32 -10.45 4.76
C LYS A 181 -12.98 -9.55 3.70
N LEU A 182 -12.45 -8.35 3.47
CA LEU A 182 -13.13 -7.29 2.75
C LEU A 182 -13.33 -7.63 1.25
N GLY A 183 -14.60 -7.61 0.81
CA GLY A 183 -14.99 -7.82 -0.58
C GLY A 183 -15.11 -9.29 -1.00
N ILE A 184 -14.58 -10.23 -0.23
CA ILE A 184 -14.56 -11.66 -0.56
C ILE A 184 -15.98 -12.20 -0.81
N GLN A 185 -16.95 -11.78 -0.01
CA GLN A 185 -18.35 -12.21 -0.10
C GLN A 185 -19.05 -11.81 -1.41
N THR A 186 -18.47 -10.87 -2.17
CA THR A 186 -19.02 -10.41 -3.44
C THR A 186 -18.33 -11.03 -4.66
N LEU A 187 -17.27 -11.81 -4.45
CA LEU A 187 -16.48 -12.38 -5.55
C LEU A 187 -17.15 -13.63 -6.13
N ASP A 188 -17.18 -13.72 -7.46
CA ASP A 188 -17.45 -14.97 -8.16
C ASP A 188 -16.17 -15.78 -8.27
N PHE A 189 -15.98 -16.75 -7.38
CA PHE A 189 -14.80 -17.61 -7.36
C PHE A 189 -14.65 -18.46 -8.63
N LYS A 190 -15.74 -18.73 -9.37
CA LYS A 190 -15.66 -19.54 -10.60
C LYS A 190 -15.12 -18.73 -11.77
N ASN A 191 -15.44 -17.44 -11.81
CA ASN A 191 -15.06 -16.51 -12.88
C ASN A 191 -14.19 -15.38 -12.34
N TYR A 192 -13.34 -15.67 -11.36
CA TYR A 192 -12.52 -14.66 -10.68
C TYR A 192 -11.51 -14.03 -11.65
N ASP A 193 -11.61 -12.70 -11.81
CA ASP A 193 -10.59 -11.89 -12.48
C ASP A 193 -9.89 -10.99 -11.45
N PRO A 194 -8.58 -11.20 -11.20
CA PRO A 194 -7.80 -10.34 -10.31
C PRO A 194 -7.88 -8.85 -10.63
N LYS A 195 -8.13 -8.48 -11.89
CA LYS A 195 -8.21 -7.08 -12.33
C LYS A 195 -9.50 -6.39 -11.87
N GLU A 196 -10.56 -7.15 -11.62
CA GLU A 196 -11.85 -6.63 -11.18
C GLU A 196 -11.94 -6.57 -9.64
N ASP A 197 -11.06 -7.27 -8.93
CA ASP A 197 -10.99 -7.27 -7.47
C ASP A 197 -10.22 -6.06 -6.93
N LYS A 198 -10.89 -4.90 -6.97
CA LYS A 198 -10.30 -3.63 -6.53
C LYS A 198 -9.86 -3.63 -5.06
N LEU A 199 -10.42 -4.51 -4.22
CA LEU A 199 -10.16 -4.55 -2.77
C LEU A 199 -9.05 -5.53 -2.38
N ALA A 200 -8.52 -6.32 -3.33
CA ALA A 200 -7.37 -7.20 -3.09
C ALA A 200 -6.16 -6.48 -2.46
N PRO A 201 -5.78 -5.24 -2.84
CA PRO A 201 -4.64 -4.57 -2.20
C PRO A 201 -4.79 -4.38 -0.69
N ILE A 202 -6.02 -4.15 -0.19
CA ILE A 202 -6.27 -4.02 1.26
C ILE A 202 -6.04 -5.35 1.95
N ARG A 203 -6.60 -6.44 1.39
CA ARG A 203 -6.43 -7.80 1.93
C ARG A 203 -4.97 -8.23 1.89
N TYR A 204 -4.24 -7.87 0.85
CA TYR A 204 -2.80 -8.07 0.72
C TYR A 204 -2.01 -7.41 1.87
N HIS A 205 -2.27 -6.13 2.15
CA HIS A 205 -1.60 -5.45 3.26
C HIS A 205 -2.05 -5.95 4.63
N ALA A 206 -3.33 -6.31 4.80
CA ALA A 206 -3.82 -6.94 6.02
C ALA A 206 -3.10 -8.27 6.30
N ALA A 207 -2.95 -9.13 5.27
CA ALA A 207 -2.18 -10.36 5.36
C ALA A 207 -0.71 -10.11 5.71
N ARG A 208 -0.08 -9.10 5.09
CA ARG A 208 1.28 -8.67 5.47
C ARG A 208 1.38 -8.17 6.89
N GLY A 209 0.37 -7.47 7.40
CA GLY A 209 0.31 -7.00 8.79
C GLY A 209 0.42 -8.14 9.81
N LEU A 210 -0.15 -9.32 9.50
CA LEU A 210 -0.12 -10.50 10.37
C LEU A 210 1.28 -11.02 10.69
N LYS A 211 2.31 -10.62 9.92
CA LYS A 211 3.72 -10.95 10.24
C LYS A 211 4.17 -10.33 11.58
N TYR A 212 3.56 -9.21 11.99
CA TYR A 212 3.89 -8.51 13.23
C TYR A 212 3.06 -8.94 14.44
N CYS A 213 1.98 -9.69 14.21
CA CYS A 213 1.11 -10.22 15.25
C CYS A 213 1.61 -11.61 15.68
N SER A 214 1.43 -11.98 16.95
CA SER A 214 1.91 -13.26 17.50
C SER A 214 0.80 -14.15 18.06
N ASP A 215 -0.44 -13.68 18.04
CA ASP A 215 -1.60 -14.39 18.58
C ASP A 215 -1.99 -15.59 17.70
N ASP A 216 -2.60 -16.63 18.28
CA ASP A 216 -3.11 -17.81 17.57
C ASP A 216 -4.14 -17.40 16.51
N LYS A 217 -4.90 -16.33 16.80
CA LYS A 217 -5.80 -15.72 15.84
C LYS A 217 -5.09 -15.27 14.55
N SER A 218 -3.82 -14.87 14.63
CA SER A 218 -3.04 -14.49 13.44
C SER A 218 -2.78 -15.69 12.52
N ILE A 219 -2.59 -16.89 13.09
CA ILE A 219 -2.44 -18.14 12.32
C ILE A 219 -3.75 -18.43 11.59
N ASP A 220 -4.90 -18.30 12.26
CA ASP A 220 -6.19 -18.58 11.63
C ASP A 220 -6.54 -17.58 10.52
N LEU A 221 -6.19 -16.30 10.67
CA LEU A 221 -6.35 -15.31 9.60
C LEU A 221 -5.39 -15.56 8.42
N LEU A 222 -4.19 -16.07 8.66
CA LEU A 222 -3.29 -16.47 7.56
C LEU A 222 -3.81 -17.70 6.81
N LYS A 223 -4.40 -18.68 7.51
CA LYS A 223 -5.11 -19.79 6.85
C LYS A 223 -6.27 -19.29 5.99
N LEU A 224 -7.00 -18.27 6.45
CA LEU A 224 -8.02 -17.61 5.65
C LEU A 224 -7.41 -16.93 4.41
N GLY A 225 -6.28 -16.22 4.55
CA GLY A 225 -5.56 -15.62 3.43
C GLY A 225 -5.02 -16.64 2.41
N MET A 226 -4.67 -17.86 2.83
CA MET A 226 -4.31 -18.96 1.93
C MET A 226 -5.49 -19.46 1.06
N ARG A 227 -6.73 -19.15 1.47
CA ARG A 227 -7.95 -19.45 0.71
C ARG A 227 -8.38 -18.26 -0.17
N ASP A 228 -7.66 -17.14 -0.16
CA ASP A 228 -7.98 -15.99 -1.00
C ASP A 228 -7.88 -16.35 -2.49
N PRO A 229 -8.83 -15.93 -3.34
CA PRO A 229 -8.75 -16.20 -4.78
C PRO A 229 -7.58 -15.48 -5.46
N HIS A 230 -7.09 -14.37 -4.88
CA HIS A 230 -5.94 -13.64 -5.39
C HIS A 230 -4.64 -14.38 -5.05
N GLN A 231 -3.89 -14.78 -6.09
CA GLN A 231 -2.69 -15.62 -5.92
C GLN A 231 -1.60 -14.97 -5.07
N GLU A 232 -1.41 -13.65 -5.17
CA GLU A 232 -0.42 -12.96 -4.32
C GLU A 232 -0.79 -13.01 -2.84
N ILE A 233 -2.07 -12.82 -2.49
CA ILE A 233 -2.51 -12.87 -1.09
C ILE A 233 -2.30 -14.29 -0.54
N LYS A 234 -2.65 -15.31 -1.32
CA LYS A 234 -2.40 -16.71 -1.00
C LYS A 234 -0.91 -16.98 -0.75
N ALA A 235 -0.05 -16.57 -1.68
CA ALA A 235 1.39 -16.80 -1.60
C ALA A 235 2.04 -16.09 -0.40
N PHE A 236 1.70 -14.82 -0.16
CA PHE A 236 2.22 -14.08 0.99
C PHE A 236 1.70 -14.64 2.32
N SER A 237 0.42 -15.02 2.39
CA SER A 237 -0.14 -15.64 3.60
C SER A 237 0.57 -16.96 3.92
N LYS A 238 0.86 -17.77 2.89
CA LYS A 238 1.64 -19.00 3.02
C LYS A 238 3.04 -18.73 3.55
N ASP A 239 3.81 -17.83 2.93
CA ASP A 239 5.18 -17.49 3.35
C ASP A 239 5.24 -17.00 4.81
N ILE A 240 4.30 -16.14 5.22
CA ILE A 240 4.23 -15.66 6.60
C ILE A 240 3.87 -16.80 7.55
N LEU A 241 2.94 -17.68 7.16
CA LEU A 241 2.54 -18.82 7.98
C LEU A 241 3.67 -19.84 8.12
N GLU A 242 4.42 -20.13 7.07
CA GLU A 242 5.58 -21.02 7.09
C GLU A 242 6.63 -20.53 8.10
N LYS A 243 6.86 -19.22 8.15
CA LYS A 243 7.77 -18.60 9.12
C LYS A 243 7.26 -18.72 10.57
N LYS A 244 5.95 -18.86 10.78
CA LYS A 244 5.34 -18.96 12.13
C LYS A 244 5.26 -20.39 12.64
N ILE A 245 4.83 -21.33 11.81
CA ILE A 245 4.51 -22.71 12.25
C ILE A 245 5.31 -23.80 11.51
N GLY A 246 6.17 -23.42 10.57
CA GLY A 246 7.01 -24.33 9.79
C GLY A 246 6.33 -24.88 8.54
N SER A 247 7.14 -25.21 7.53
CA SER A 247 6.67 -25.65 6.20
C SER A 247 5.92 -26.98 6.21
N ILE A 248 6.27 -27.91 7.12
CA ILE A 248 5.59 -29.20 7.25
C ILE A 248 4.12 -29.00 7.63
N GLU A 249 3.85 -28.12 8.58
CA GLU A 249 2.49 -27.88 9.06
C GLU A 249 1.66 -27.12 8.02
N VAL A 250 2.26 -26.13 7.35
CA VAL A 250 1.62 -25.42 6.25
C VAL A 250 1.28 -26.33 5.08
N SER A 251 2.13 -27.32 4.77
CA SER A 251 1.85 -28.29 3.70
C SER A 251 0.61 -29.13 4.01
N LYS A 252 0.37 -29.49 5.28
CA LYS A 252 -0.85 -30.20 5.68
C LYS A 252 -2.08 -29.32 5.50
N ILE A 253 -2.01 -28.06 5.94
CA ILE A 253 -3.09 -27.09 5.79
C ILE A 253 -3.42 -26.87 4.30
N GLU A 254 -2.42 -26.79 3.44
CA GLU A 254 -2.62 -26.65 1.99
C GLU A 254 -3.35 -27.86 1.40
N GLN A 255 -2.96 -29.08 1.78
CA GLN A 255 -3.66 -30.30 1.39
C GLN A 255 -5.12 -30.33 1.88
N GLU A 256 -5.39 -29.90 3.12
CA GLU A 256 -6.74 -29.78 3.66
C GLU A 256 -7.60 -28.79 2.85
N ILE A 257 -7.05 -27.63 2.54
CA ILE A 257 -7.73 -26.61 1.71
C ILE A 257 -8.06 -27.16 0.31
N GLU A 258 -7.12 -27.88 -0.32
CA GLU A 258 -7.33 -28.49 -1.64
C GLU A 258 -8.44 -29.55 -1.60
N LEU A 259 -8.46 -30.42 -0.58
CA LEU A 259 -9.49 -31.44 -0.38
C LEU A 259 -10.89 -30.83 -0.15
N GLU A 260 -10.98 -29.73 0.60
CA GLU A 260 -12.22 -28.98 0.79
C GLU A 260 -12.75 -28.40 -0.53
N GLN A 261 -11.85 -27.83 -1.36
CA GLN A 261 -12.22 -27.25 -2.65
C GLN A 261 -12.74 -28.30 -3.65
N VAL A 262 -12.10 -29.48 -3.70
CA VAL A 262 -12.57 -30.61 -4.53
C VAL A 262 -13.95 -31.07 -4.07
N SER A 263 -14.15 -31.23 -2.76
CA SER A 263 -15.42 -31.70 -2.18
C SER A 263 -16.59 -30.74 -2.49
N ASN A 264 -16.35 -29.43 -2.37
CA ASN A 264 -17.35 -28.41 -2.67
C ASN A 264 -17.72 -28.33 -4.16
N ASN A 265 -16.77 -28.64 -5.06
CA ASN A 265 -17.03 -28.71 -6.49
C ASN A 265 -17.83 -29.97 -6.87
N SER A 266 -17.59 -31.12 -6.22
CA SER A 266 -18.35 -32.35 -6.47
C SER A 266 -19.81 -32.27 -6.01
N ASN A 267 -20.09 -31.61 -4.88
CA ASN A 267 -21.47 -31.49 -4.38
C ASN A 267 -22.34 -30.56 -5.24
N ASN A 268 -21.76 -29.50 -5.82
CA ASN A 268 -22.48 -28.61 -6.74
C ASN A 268 -22.81 -29.27 -8.09
N GLY A 269 -22.04 -30.28 -8.53
CA GLY A 269 -22.35 -31.08 -9.72
C GLY A 269 -23.47 -32.10 -9.49
N ALA A 270 -23.67 -32.55 -8.25
CA ALA A 270 -24.74 -33.48 -7.89
C ALA A 270 -26.13 -32.80 -7.89
N GLU A 271 -26.21 -31.52 -7.47
CA GLU A 271 -27.47 -30.76 -7.52
C GLU A 271 -27.90 -30.38 -8.95
N SER A 272 -26.97 -30.12 -9.87
CA SER A 272 -27.33 -29.89 -11.29
C SER A 272 -27.79 -31.17 -11.99
N ASN A 273 -27.24 -32.33 -11.60
CA ASN A 273 -27.68 -33.63 -12.11
C ASN A 273 -29.04 -34.04 -11.56
N ASN A 274 -29.41 -33.69 -10.32
CA ASN A 274 -30.76 -33.95 -9.80
C ASN A 274 -31.86 -33.14 -10.52
N LYS A 275 -31.59 -31.92 -10.97
CA LYS A 275 -32.55 -31.14 -11.79
C LYS A 275 -32.71 -31.71 -13.21
N TRP A 276 -31.67 -32.27 -13.80
CA TRP A 276 -31.73 -32.94 -15.11
C TRP A 276 -32.55 -34.23 -15.08
N TRP A 277 -32.46 -35.02 -13.99
CA TRP A 277 -33.28 -36.22 -13.81
C TRP A 277 -34.75 -35.91 -13.50
N GLU A 278 -35.07 -34.84 -12.77
CA GLU A 278 -36.47 -34.40 -12.57
C GLU A 278 -37.14 -33.88 -13.85
N PHE A 279 -36.38 -33.28 -14.77
CA PHE A 279 -36.87 -32.85 -16.07
C PHE A 279 -37.34 -34.01 -16.96
N TRP A 280 -36.73 -35.19 -16.82
CA TRP A 280 -37.12 -36.41 -17.54
C TRP A 280 -38.29 -37.17 -16.91
N LYS A 281 -38.49 -37.07 -15.59
CA LYS A 281 -39.65 -37.67 -14.90
C LYS A 281 -40.99 -36.97 -15.16
N LYS A 282 -40.98 -35.71 -15.63
CA LYS A 282 -42.20 -34.96 -15.97
C LYS A 282 -42.66 -35.13 -17.42
N ASN A 283 -41.86 -35.80 -18.26
CA ASN A 283 -42.12 -35.93 -19.70
C ASN A 283 -42.29 -37.39 -20.17
N ASN A 284 -42.50 -38.32 -19.23
CA ASN A 284 -43.00 -39.68 -19.44
C ASN A 284 -44.18 -39.92 -18.51
#